data_AF-X1P5C3-F1
#
_entry.id   AF-X1P5C3-F1
#
_cell.length_a   1.000
_cell.length_b   1.000
_cell.length_c   1.000
_cell.angle_alpha   90.00
_cell.angle_beta   90.00
_cell.angle_gamma   90.00
#
_symmetry.space_group_name_H-M   'P 1'
#
loop_
_entity.id
_entity.type
_entity.pdbx_description
1 polymer ?
#
loop_
_entity_poly.entity_id
_entity_poly.type
_entity_poly.pdbx_seq_one_letter_code
_entity_poly.pdbx_strand_id
1 'polypeptide(L)'
;MELLKRLSEAAGVPGHEAEIRAIITEALSDYMDTFRTDHLGNLIARRKGEGPVVAIAAHMDEIGFIVSFIEDKTGFLRIQPLGGFDPKTLISQRVVVHTEKKDLVGCIGSKPIHILTE
;
A
#
# COMPACT_ATOMS: atom_id res chain seq x y z
N MET A 1 16.24 -13.43 0.17
CA MET A 1 14.81 -13.16 -0.11
C MET A 1 14.14 -12.34 0.99
N GLU A 2 14.72 -12.23 2.19
CA GLU A 2 14.08 -11.54 3.33
C GLU A 2 13.72 -10.08 3.05
N LEU A 3 14.64 -9.30 2.46
CA LEU A 3 14.35 -7.91 2.12
C LEU A 3 13.19 -7.78 1.11
N LEU A 4 13.15 -8.63 0.09
CA LEU A 4 12.06 -8.62 -0.89
C LEU A 4 10.73 -8.89 -0.20
N LYS A 5 10.68 -9.88 0.69
CA LYS A 5 9.48 -10.18 1.48
C LYS A 5 9.03 -8.96 2.30
N ARG A 6 9.94 -8.34 3.04
CA ARG A 6 9.65 -7.13 3.84
C ARG A 6 9.12 -5.99 2.97
N LEU A 7 9.71 -5.76 1.80
CA LEU A 7 9.27 -4.71 0.88
C LEU A 7 7.90 -5.02 0.25
N SER A 8 7.62 -6.29 -0.06
CA SER A 8 6.37 -6.71 -0.71
C SER A 8 5.20 -6.89 0.25
N GLU A 9 5.45 -7.14 1.53
CA GLU A 9 4.40 -7.33 2.55
C GLU A 9 4.10 -6.04 3.34
N ALA A 10 4.90 -4.99 3.19
CA ALA A 10 4.67 -3.71 3.84
C ALA A 10 3.47 -2.99 3.24
N ALA A 11 2.58 -2.49 4.10
CA ALA A 11 1.41 -1.75 3.64
C ALA A 11 1.81 -0.36 3.15
N GLY A 12 1.34 0.02 1.97
CA GLY A 12 1.74 1.29 1.36
C GLY A 12 0.81 1.79 0.27
N VAL A 13 -0.50 1.91 0.53
CA VAL A 13 -1.41 2.51 -0.46
C VAL A 13 -1.09 4.00 -0.70
N PRO A 14 -1.51 4.61 -1.84
CA PRO A 14 -1.26 6.02 -2.12
C PRO A 14 -1.67 6.92 -0.94
N GLY A 15 -0.73 7.73 -0.46
CA GLY A 15 -0.86 8.62 0.70
C GLY A 15 -0.54 7.97 2.06
N HIS A 16 -0.25 6.68 2.11
CA HIS A 16 0.03 5.91 3.33
C HIS A 16 1.34 5.12 3.27
N GLU A 17 2.36 5.63 2.56
CA GLU A 17 3.63 4.94 2.26
C GLU A 17 4.65 4.94 3.42
N ALA A 18 4.22 5.19 4.66
CA ALA A 18 5.12 5.41 5.78
C ALA A 18 5.93 4.18 6.17
N GLU A 19 5.29 2.99 6.17
CA GLU A 19 5.94 1.72 6.54
C GLU A 19 7.00 1.34 5.50
N ILE A 20 6.61 1.27 4.22
CA ILE A 20 7.53 0.94 3.13
C ILE A 20 8.71 1.93 3.05
N ARG A 21 8.45 3.23 3.27
CA ARG A 21 9.51 4.25 3.33
C ARG A 21 10.52 3.99 4.44
N ALA A 22 10.08 3.54 5.61
CA ALA A 22 10.97 3.20 6.72
C ALA A 22 11.87 2.00 6.37
N ILE A 23 11.29 0.95 5.77
CA ILE A 23 12.04 -0.24 5.34
C ILE A 23 13.07 0.11 4.27
N ILE A 24 12.70 0.94 3.28
CA ILE A 24 13.63 1.39 2.24
C ILE A 24 14.76 2.22 2.84
N THR A 25 14.45 3.13 3.78
CA THR A 25 15.46 3.97 4.44
C THR A 25 16.47 3.11 5.22
N GLU A 26 15.99 2.12 5.97
CA GLU A 26 16.84 1.16 6.66
C GLU A 26 17.74 0.40 5.67
N ALA A 27 17.15 -0.18 4.63
CA ALA A 27 17.87 -0.98 3.64
C ALA A 27 18.91 -0.19 2.85
N LEU A 28 18.74 1.12 2.70
CA LEU A 28 19.66 1.99 1.98
C LEU A 28 20.69 2.70 2.87
N SER A 29 20.55 2.62 4.20
CA SER A 29 21.31 3.43 5.16
C SER A 29 22.83 3.33 5.01
N ASP A 30 23.35 2.14 4.72
CA ASP A 30 24.79 1.89 4.52
C ASP A 30 25.32 2.31 3.14
N TYR A 31 24.43 2.69 2.21
CA TYR A 31 24.78 2.91 0.80
C TYR A 31 24.67 4.38 0.35
N MET A 32 23.99 5.22 1.13
CA MET A 32 23.61 6.58 0.74
C MET A 32 24.13 7.62 1.73
N ASP A 33 24.52 8.79 1.23
CA ASP A 33 25.13 9.84 2.06
C ASP A 33 24.08 10.69 2.81
N THR A 34 22.92 10.92 2.19
CA THR A 34 21.87 11.75 2.78
C THR A 34 20.50 11.22 2.41
N PHE A 35 19.56 11.35 3.36
CA PHE A 35 18.14 11.07 3.16
C PHE A 35 17.33 12.33 3.43
N ARG A 36 16.31 12.56 2.61
CA ARG A 36 15.29 13.59 2.84
C ARG A 36 13.93 13.07 2.41
N THR A 37 12.92 13.31 3.23
CA THR A 37 11.52 13.13 2.85
C THR A 37 10.91 14.48 2.53
N ASP A 38 10.22 14.59 1.39
CA ASP A 38 9.49 15.82 1.04
C ASP A 38 8.08 15.86 1.66
N HIS A 39 7.34 16.94 1.43
CA HIS A 39 6.00 17.12 1.99
C HIS A 39 4.96 16.15 1.42
N LEU A 40 5.23 15.52 0.27
CA LEU A 40 4.35 14.50 -0.32
C LEU A 40 4.71 13.09 0.18
N GLY A 41 5.83 12.92 0.88
CA GLY A 41 6.27 11.63 1.40
C GLY A 41 7.29 10.90 0.52
N ASN A 42 7.79 11.52 -0.56
CA ASN A 42 8.83 10.91 -1.39
C ASN A 42 10.13 10.78 -0.60
N LEU A 43 10.77 9.60 -0.67
CA LEU A 43 12.09 9.38 -0.11
C LEU A 43 13.17 9.71 -1.15
N ILE A 44 13.94 10.76 -0.87
CA ILE A 44 15.07 11.17 -1.70
C ILE A 44 16.35 10.76 -0.98
N ALA A 45 16.94 9.67 -1.46
CA ALA A 45 18.26 9.22 -1.03
C ALA A 45 19.32 9.67 -2.05
N ARG A 46 20.38 10.31 -1.58
CA ARG A 46 21.45 10.83 -2.44
C ARG A 46 22.78 10.18 -2.08
N ARG A 47 23.46 9.67 -3.10
CA ARG A 47 24.88 9.35 -3.06
C ARG A 47 25.68 10.44 -3.77
N LYS A 48 26.73 10.95 -3.13
CA LYS A 48 27.65 11.96 -3.68
C LYS A 48 28.61 11.30 -4.64
N GLY A 49 28.97 12.02 -5.69
CA GLY A 49 29.92 11.58 -6.71
C GLY A 49 30.32 12.73 -7.62
N GLU A 50 31.40 12.54 -8.35
CA GLU A 50 31.91 13.48 -9.34
C GLU A 50 31.45 13.00 -10.73
N GLY A 51 30.52 13.71 -11.35
CA GLY A 51 29.92 13.30 -12.62
C GLY A 51 28.53 13.92 -12.88
N PRO A 52 27.85 13.51 -13.96
CA PRO A 52 26.49 13.97 -14.24
C PRO A 52 25.53 13.53 -13.12
N VAL A 53 24.52 14.36 -12.85
CA VAL A 53 23.46 14.02 -11.89
C VAL A 53 22.51 13.02 -12.55
N VAL A 54 22.40 11.83 -11.96
CA VAL A 54 21.49 10.77 -12.39
C VAL A 54 20.38 10.59 -11.35
N ALA A 55 19.13 10.55 -11.79
CA ALA A 55 17.98 10.24 -10.95
C ALA A 55 17.40 8.89 -11.35
N ILE A 56 17.18 8.02 -10.36
CA ILE A 56 16.45 6.75 -10.50
C ILE A 56 15.21 6.87 -9.64
N ALA A 57 14.05 6.62 -10.24
CA ALA A 57 12.76 6.68 -9.55
C ALA A 57 12.07 5.32 -9.61
N ALA A 58 11.59 4.88 -8.45
CA ALA A 58 10.68 3.75 -8.29
C ALA A 58 9.60 4.21 -7.30
N HIS A 59 8.34 4.00 -7.65
CA HIS A 59 7.24 4.36 -6.77
C HIS A 59 7.16 3.34 -5.62
N MET A 60 6.83 3.82 -4.41
CA MET A 60 6.76 2.98 -3.20
C MET A 60 5.35 2.43 -2.96
N ASP A 61 4.36 3.06 -3.58
CA ASP A 61 2.97 2.77 -3.35
C ASP A 61 2.50 1.50 -4.05
N GLU A 62 1.52 0.85 -3.44
CA GLU A 62 0.80 -0.28 -4.00
C GLU A 62 -0.67 0.07 -4.23
N ILE A 63 -1.32 -0.62 -5.16
CA ILE A 63 -2.77 -0.48 -5.32
C ILE A 63 -3.49 -1.01 -4.07
N GLY A 64 -4.58 -0.35 -3.67
CA GLY A 64 -5.35 -0.78 -2.51
C GLY A 64 -6.73 -0.13 -2.43
N PHE A 65 -7.24 0.03 -1.20
CA PHE A 65 -8.57 0.56 -0.97
C PHE A 65 -8.60 1.54 0.19
N ILE A 66 -9.50 2.51 0.12
CA ILE A 66 -9.89 3.33 1.26
C ILE A 66 -11.34 3.00 1.65
N VAL A 67 -11.60 2.91 2.95
CA VAL A 67 -12.97 2.78 3.46
C VAL A 67 -13.65 4.14 3.36
N SER A 68 -14.70 4.23 2.53
CA SER A 68 -15.46 5.46 2.33
C SER A 68 -16.69 5.57 3.23
N PHE A 69 -17.25 4.43 3.66
CA PHE A 69 -18.43 4.39 4.50
C PHE A 69 -18.55 3.06 5.25
N ILE A 70 -19.16 3.10 6.44
CA ILE A 70 -19.49 1.92 7.25
C ILE A 70 -21.01 1.86 7.35
N GLU A 71 -21.61 0.76 6.92
CA GLU A 71 -23.06 0.58 6.99
C GLU A 71 -23.53 0.26 8.41
N ASP A 72 -24.37 1.12 8.98
CA ASP A 72 -24.83 0.99 10.38
C ASP A 72 -25.57 -0.32 10.67
N LYS A 73 -26.38 -0.82 9.72
CA LYS A 73 -27.24 -1.99 9.95
C LYS A 73 -26.52 -3.31 9.80
N THR A 74 -25.58 -3.39 8.87
CA THR A 74 -24.92 -4.64 8.46
C THR A 74 -23.49 -4.73 8.99
N GLY A 75 -22.85 -3.58 9.26
CA GLY A 75 -21.43 -3.47 9.57
C GLY A 75 -20.53 -3.60 8.33
N PHE A 76 -21.08 -3.62 7.11
CA PHE A 76 -20.26 -3.74 5.91
C PHE A 76 -19.48 -2.46 5.61
N LEU A 77 -18.24 -2.64 5.15
CA LEU A 77 -17.38 -1.57 4.68
C LEU A 77 -17.63 -1.31 3.20
N ARG A 78 -17.92 -0.06 2.85
CA ARG A 78 -17.86 0.41 1.47
C ARG A 78 -16.45 0.91 1.21
N ILE A 79 -15.86 0.39 0.14
CA ILE A 79 -14.47 0.67 -0.25
C ILE A 79 -14.44 1.41 -1.58
N GLN A 80 -13.46 2.31 -1.72
CA GLN A 80 -13.10 2.94 -2.97
C GLN A 80 -11.69 2.50 -3.37
N PRO A 81 -11.46 2.14 -4.64
CA PRO A 81 -10.14 1.74 -5.10
C PRO A 81 -9.17 2.93 -5.11
N LEU A 82 -7.95 2.68 -4.63
CA LEU A 82 -6.80 3.54 -4.81
C LEU A 82 -5.88 2.85 -5.83
N GLY A 83 -5.90 3.35 -7.07
CA GLY A 83 -5.26 2.71 -8.21
C GLY A 83 -6.21 1.82 -9.02
N GLY A 84 -5.66 1.05 -9.96
CA GLY A 84 -6.43 0.26 -10.91
C GLY A 84 -6.60 -1.20 -10.47
N PHE A 85 -7.84 -1.64 -10.33
CA PHE A 85 -8.20 -3.04 -10.11
C PHE A 85 -9.12 -3.56 -11.22
N ASP A 86 -8.96 -4.83 -11.60
CA ASP A 86 -10.03 -5.58 -12.26
C ASP A 86 -10.98 -6.10 -11.16
N PRO A 87 -12.25 -5.64 -11.09
CA PRO A 87 -13.17 -6.06 -10.04
C PRO A 87 -13.36 -7.59 -9.95
N LYS A 88 -13.09 -8.33 -11.02
CA LYS A 88 -13.18 -9.79 -11.03
C LYS A 88 -12.14 -10.46 -10.12
N THR A 89 -10.99 -9.82 -9.90
CA THR A 89 -9.94 -10.39 -9.04
C THR A 89 -10.25 -10.24 -7.56
N LEU A 90 -11.20 -9.36 -7.20
CA LEU A 90 -11.52 -9.02 -5.81
C LEU A 90 -12.51 -10.00 -5.17
N ILE A 91 -13.26 -10.75 -5.97
CA ILE A 91 -14.29 -11.65 -5.48
C ILE A 91 -13.66 -12.74 -4.62
N SER A 92 -14.18 -12.94 -3.41
CA SER A 92 -13.73 -13.95 -2.44
C SER A 92 -12.29 -13.77 -1.94
N GLN A 93 -11.73 -12.57 -2.05
CA GLN A 93 -10.40 -12.27 -1.51
C GLN A 93 -10.44 -11.92 -0.03
N ARG A 94 -9.37 -12.31 0.68
CA ARG A 94 -9.09 -11.79 2.02
C ARG A 94 -8.36 -10.47 1.89
N VAL A 95 -8.70 -9.54 2.77
CA VAL A 95 -8.07 -8.22 2.84
C VAL A 95 -7.65 -7.96 4.28
N VAL A 96 -6.64 -7.11 4.43
CA VAL A 96 -6.28 -6.52 5.73
C VAL A 96 -6.86 -5.10 5.74
N VAL A 97 -7.66 -4.80 6.75
CA VAL A 97 -8.22 -3.48 6.99
C VAL A 97 -7.41 -2.83 8.09
N HIS A 98 -6.60 -1.84 7.70
CA HIS A 98 -5.81 -1.05 8.62
C HIS A 98 -6.71 -0.06 9.36
N THR A 99 -6.60 -0.02 10.69
CA THR A 99 -7.32 0.93 11.55
C THR A 99 -6.35 1.59 12.51
N GLU A 100 -6.77 2.67 13.17
CA GLU A 100 -5.95 3.37 14.16
C GLU A 100 -5.45 2.47 15.31
N LYS A 101 -6.23 1.44 15.68
CA LYS A 101 -5.94 0.61 16.86
C LYS A 101 -5.23 -0.69 16.51
N LYS A 102 -5.68 -1.34 15.43
CA LYS A 102 -5.14 -2.63 14.98
C LYS A 102 -5.63 -2.98 13.59
N ASP A 103 -4.91 -3.88 12.96
CA ASP A 103 -5.36 -4.50 11.71
C ASP A 103 -6.49 -5.49 11.95
N LEU A 104 -7.43 -5.51 11.01
CA LEU A 104 -8.56 -6.43 10.99
C LEU A 104 -8.50 -7.27 9.72
N VAL A 105 -8.79 -8.56 9.82
CA VAL A 105 -8.95 -9.41 8.63
C VAL A 105 -10.38 -9.25 8.12
N GLY A 106 -10.52 -8.83 6.87
CA GLY A 106 -11.78 -8.74 6.15
C GLY A 106 -11.85 -9.74 5.00
N CYS A 107 -13.04 -9.86 4.41
CA CYS A 107 -13.22 -10.56 3.15
C CYS A 107 -14.13 -9.75 2.21
N ILE A 108 -13.81 -9.80 0.92
CA ILE A 108 -14.70 -9.30 -0.13
C ILE A 108 -15.58 -10.47 -0.55
N GLY A 109 -16.83 -10.44 -0.09
CA GLY A 109 -17.80 -11.51 -0.34
C GLY A 109 -18.36 -11.50 -1.77
N SER A 110 -19.07 -12.57 -2.11
CA SER A 110 -19.88 -12.67 -3.32
C SER A 110 -21.31 -13.08 -2.94
N LYS A 111 -22.29 -12.63 -3.73
CA LYS A 111 -23.67 -13.10 -3.56
C LYS A 111 -23.73 -14.56 -4.05
N PRO A 112 -24.25 -15.51 -3.27
CA PRO A 112 -24.41 -16.89 -3.71
C PRO A 112 -25.25 -16.99 -4.98
N ILE A 113 -24.85 -17.88 -5.91
CA ILE A 113 -25.51 -18.04 -7.21
C ILE A 113 -27.01 -18.34 -7.10
N HIS A 114 -27.41 -19.09 -6.07
CA HIS A 114 -28.81 -19.52 -5.88
C HIS A 114 -29.75 -18.39 -5.45
N ILE A 115 -29.23 -17.22 -5.08
CA ILE A 115 -30.02 -16.05 -4.66
C ILE A 115 -29.79 -14.83 -5.56
N LEU A 116 -28.96 -14.95 -6.60
CA LEU A 116 -28.80 -13.95 -7.64
C LEU A 116 -30.09 -13.90 -8.46
N THR A 117 -30.83 -12.81 -8.32
CA THR A 117 -31.96 -12.44 -9.18
C THR A 117 -31.37 -11.64 -10.33
N GLU A 118 -31.29 -12.28 -11.51
CA GLU A 118 -30.77 -11.77 -12.80
C GLU A 118 -29.54 -10.85 -12.75
#